data_AF-A0A923KUY6-F1
#
_entry.id   AF-A0A923KUY6-F1
#
_cell.length_a   1.000
_cell.length_b   1.000
_cell.length_c   1.000
_cell.angle_alpha   90.00
_cell.angle_beta   90.00
_cell.angle_gamma   90.00
#
_symmetry.space_group_name_H-M   'P 1'
#
loop_
_entity.id
_entity.type
_entity.pdbx_description
1 polymer ?
#
loop_
_entity_poly.entity_id
_entity_poly.type
_entity_poly.pdbx_seq_one_letter_code
_entity_poly.pdbx_strand_id
1 'polypeptide(L)'
;MRIQKFMAQCGVASRRKSEELIQQGLVQVNGKVIKEPGFSVDPEQDEIIVKENKLTVAAKIYVMVNKPKGVLSTSEDTHGRQRVLDLVPIKERLYTVGRLDMDTEGLLLLTNDGDLTFYLTHPKHEFAKTYVGLVRGCPQKTRLEEFRQGMDIEDYHTAPASIKILKQNKDTTLLEMKIHEGKKRQIRKMCAAMGHPIIELKRVAMGKITLGDLKPGDWRFLKKDEITYLKGDIKI
;
A
#
# COMPACT_ATOMS: atom_id res chain seq x y z
N MET A 1 1.13 24.75 0.11
CA MET A 1 1.18 23.36 -0.42
C MET A 1 1.26 23.41 -1.95
N ARG A 2 1.90 22.44 -2.62
CA ARG A 2 1.90 22.39 -4.10
C ARG A 2 0.49 22.10 -4.66
N ILE A 3 0.07 22.84 -5.68
CA ILE A 3 -1.27 22.75 -6.28
C ILE A 3 -1.64 21.34 -6.76
N GLN A 4 -0.71 20.59 -7.35
CA GLN A 4 -0.98 19.22 -7.79
C GLN A 4 -1.19 18.25 -6.62
N LYS A 5 -0.61 18.52 -5.44
CA LYS A 5 -0.88 17.77 -4.21
C LYS A 5 -2.30 18.10 -3.73
N PHE A 6 -2.67 19.37 -3.71
CA PHE A 6 -4.01 19.81 -3.32
C PHE A 6 -5.10 19.22 -4.22
N MET A 7 -4.97 19.35 -5.54
CA MET A 7 -5.91 18.75 -6.52
C MET A 7 -6.08 17.24 -6.31
N ALA A 8 -4.99 16.52 -5.99
CA ALA A 8 -5.07 15.09 -5.69
C ALA A 8 -5.80 14.80 -4.37
N GLN A 9 -5.62 15.63 -3.34
CA GLN A 9 -6.36 15.53 -2.07
C GLN A 9 -7.86 15.84 -2.22
N CYS A 10 -8.22 16.72 -3.16
CA CYS A 10 -9.61 16.99 -3.55
C CYS A 10 -10.22 15.88 -4.43
N GLY A 11 -9.45 14.85 -4.78
CA GLY A 11 -9.93 13.72 -5.58
C GLY A 11 -10.02 13.97 -7.09
N VAL A 12 -9.49 15.09 -7.59
CA VAL A 12 -9.60 15.49 -9.01
C VAL A 12 -8.89 14.49 -9.91
N ALA A 13 -7.61 14.20 -9.63
CA ALA A 13 -6.78 13.31 -10.42
C ALA A 13 -5.54 12.87 -9.62
N SER A 14 -4.72 11.97 -10.19
CA SER A 14 -3.39 11.68 -9.63
C SER A 14 -2.50 12.93 -9.68
N ARG A 15 -1.44 13.03 -8.86
CA ARG A 15 -0.54 14.20 -8.87
C ARG A 15 0.03 14.49 -10.26
N ARG A 16 0.47 13.46 -10.99
CA ARG A 16 0.99 13.57 -12.35
C ARG A 16 -0.09 14.05 -13.32
N LYS A 17 -1.30 13.49 -13.23
CA LYS A 17 -2.42 13.90 -14.08
C LYS A 17 -2.87 15.33 -13.77
N SER A 18 -2.78 15.75 -12.51
CA SER A 18 -3.00 17.14 -12.10
C SER A 18 -1.97 18.09 -12.73
N GLU A 19 -0.69 17.70 -12.80
CA GLU A 19 0.34 18.48 -13.51
C GLU A 19 0.02 18.65 -15.00
N GLU A 20 -0.49 17.61 -15.66
CA GLU A 20 -0.97 17.71 -17.05
C GLU A 20 -2.14 18.70 -17.19
N LEU A 21 -3.12 18.65 -16.28
CA LEU A 21 -4.27 19.58 -16.28
C LEU A 21 -3.82 21.04 -16.07
N ILE A 22 -2.84 21.26 -15.20
CA ILE A 22 -2.24 22.58 -14.96
C ILE A 22 -1.57 23.08 -16.24
N GLN A 23 -0.71 22.26 -16.87
CA GLN A 23 -0.03 22.63 -18.11
C GLN A 23 -1.00 22.96 -19.26
N GLN A 24 -2.14 22.28 -19.31
CA GLN A 24 -3.22 22.56 -20.27
C GLN A 24 -3.98 23.86 -19.99
N GLY A 25 -3.71 24.55 -18.88
CA GLY A 25 -4.40 25.78 -18.49
C GLY A 25 -5.84 25.55 -18.01
N LEU A 26 -6.15 24.34 -17.55
CA LEU A 26 -7.49 23.96 -17.07
C LEU A 26 -7.71 24.24 -15.57
N VAL A 27 -6.75 24.93 -14.94
CA VAL A 27 -6.73 25.19 -13.50
C VAL A 27 -6.59 26.68 -13.25
N GLN A 28 -7.46 27.21 -12.39
CA GLN A 28 -7.42 28.60 -11.94
C GLN A 28 -7.20 28.67 -10.43
N VAL A 29 -6.43 29.65 -9.99
CA VAL A 29 -6.25 30.01 -8.58
C VAL A 29 -6.63 31.48 -8.42
N ASN A 30 -7.62 31.78 -7.59
CA ASN A 30 -8.14 33.14 -7.36
C ASN A 30 -8.44 33.88 -8.68
N GLY A 31 -9.10 33.17 -9.61
CA GLY A 31 -9.47 33.69 -10.94
C GLY A 31 -8.33 33.78 -11.97
N LYS A 32 -7.08 33.41 -11.63
CA LYS A 32 -5.95 33.42 -12.57
C LYS A 32 -5.63 32.02 -13.06
N VAL A 33 -5.52 31.85 -14.37
CA VAL A 33 -5.10 30.56 -14.97
C VAL A 33 -3.64 30.28 -14.61
N ILE A 34 -3.40 29.13 -14.00
CA ILE A 34 -2.06 28.67 -13.63
C ILE A 34 -1.63 27.57 -14.60
N LYS A 35 -0.44 27.74 -15.19
CA LYS A 35 0.19 26.75 -16.09
C LYS A 35 1.49 26.16 -15.55
N GLU A 36 1.95 26.62 -14.41
CA GLU A 36 3.20 26.19 -13.78
C GLU A 36 2.97 25.01 -12.81
N PRO A 37 3.47 23.80 -13.13
CA PRO A 37 3.45 22.69 -12.17
C PRO A 37 4.24 23.04 -10.91
N GLY A 38 3.71 22.70 -9.73
CA GLY A 38 4.40 22.99 -8.47
C GLY A 38 4.08 24.36 -7.87
N PHE A 39 3.24 25.18 -8.51
CA PHE A 39 2.70 26.40 -7.94
C PHE A 39 2.18 26.17 -6.51
N SER A 40 2.54 27.07 -5.60
CA SER A 40 2.14 26.95 -4.19
C SER A 40 0.80 27.62 -3.96
N VAL A 41 -0.11 26.89 -3.31
CA VAL A 41 -1.41 27.36 -2.87
C VAL A 41 -1.57 27.20 -1.37
N ASP A 42 -2.34 28.09 -0.77
CA ASP A 42 -2.88 27.98 0.58
C ASP A 42 -4.28 27.33 0.52
N PRO A 43 -4.44 26.08 0.96
CA PRO A 43 -5.73 25.39 0.92
C PRO A 43 -6.83 26.04 1.79
N GLU A 44 -6.49 26.92 2.73
CA GLU A 44 -7.45 27.62 3.59
C GLU A 44 -7.91 28.95 3.01
N GLN A 45 -7.07 29.59 2.18
CA GLN A 45 -7.30 30.95 1.68
C GLN A 45 -7.56 30.99 0.17
N ASP A 46 -6.87 30.15 -0.61
CA ASP A 46 -6.95 30.19 -2.06
C ASP A 46 -8.17 29.45 -2.59
N GLU A 47 -8.87 30.09 -3.53
CA GLU A 47 -9.90 29.46 -4.32
C GLU A 47 -9.27 28.78 -5.54
N ILE A 48 -9.40 27.46 -5.63
CA ILE A 48 -8.93 26.68 -6.78
C ILE A 48 -10.12 26.15 -7.56
N ILE A 49 -10.16 26.43 -8.87
CA ILE A 49 -11.18 25.96 -9.80
C ILE A 49 -10.52 25.08 -10.86
N VAL A 50 -11.08 23.89 -11.10
CA VAL A 50 -10.63 22.98 -12.17
C VAL A 50 -11.83 22.65 -13.04
N LYS A 51 -11.73 22.93 -14.34
CA LYS A 51 -12.85 22.74 -15.30
C LYS A 51 -14.18 23.29 -14.73
N GLU A 52 -14.14 24.55 -14.30
CA GLU A 52 -15.31 25.29 -13.75
C GLU A 52 -15.85 24.81 -12.40
N ASN A 53 -15.25 23.78 -11.80
CA ASN A 53 -15.65 23.30 -10.48
C ASN A 53 -14.69 23.79 -9.40
N LYS A 54 -15.22 24.48 -8.38
CA LYS A 54 -14.48 24.85 -7.18
C LYS A 54 -14.08 23.59 -6.41
N LEU A 55 -12.80 23.49 -6.08
CA LEU A 55 -12.28 22.35 -5.33
C LEU A 55 -12.59 22.49 -3.84
N THR A 56 -12.99 21.37 -3.25
CA THR A 56 -13.13 21.20 -1.80
C THR A 56 -12.32 20.00 -1.34
N VAL A 57 -11.83 20.04 -0.11
CA VAL A 57 -11.06 18.92 0.44
C VAL A 57 -12.00 17.73 0.66
N ALA A 58 -11.68 16.59 0.07
CA ALA A 58 -12.48 15.38 0.24
C ALA A 58 -12.32 14.81 1.66
N ALA A 59 -13.40 14.23 2.19
CA ALA A 59 -13.36 13.50 3.46
C ALA A 59 -12.33 12.37 3.39
N LYS A 60 -11.58 12.15 4.47
CA LYS A 60 -10.57 11.09 4.52
C LYS A 60 -11.22 9.74 4.71
N ILE A 61 -10.92 8.81 3.81
CA ILE A 61 -11.45 7.45 3.80
C ILE A 61 -10.32 6.46 4.09
N TYR A 62 -10.57 5.49 4.96
CA TYR A 62 -9.61 4.45 5.31
C TYR A 62 -10.30 3.09 5.26
N VAL A 63 -9.86 2.24 4.34
CA VAL A 63 -10.45 0.92 4.09
C VAL A 63 -9.38 -0.15 4.20
N MET A 64 -9.77 -1.28 4.78
CA MET A 64 -9.04 -2.54 4.67
C MET A 64 -9.78 -3.44 3.68
N VAL A 65 -9.03 -4.04 2.76
CA VAL A 65 -9.52 -5.09 1.86
C VAL A 65 -8.67 -6.33 2.03
N ASN A 66 -9.32 -7.50 2.04
CA ASN A 66 -8.63 -8.76 1.87
C ASN A 66 -8.49 -9.04 0.37
N LYS A 67 -7.38 -8.59 -0.22
CA LYS A 67 -7.14 -8.75 -1.65
C LYS A 67 -7.03 -10.24 -2.00
N PRO A 68 -7.82 -10.77 -2.95
CA PRO A 68 -7.67 -12.15 -3.42
C PRO A 68 -6.50 -12.30 -4.42
N LYS A 69 -6.10 -13.54 -4.72
CA LYS A 69 -5.19 -13.85 -5.84
C LYS A 69 -5.83 -13.39 -7.16
N GLY A 70 -5.00 -13.04 -8.13
CA GLY A 70 -5.44 -12.63 -9.47
C GLY A 70 -5.84 -11.15 -9.62
N VAL A 71 -6.12 -10.45 -8.51
CA VAL A 71 -6.46 -9.03 -8.52
C VAL A 71 -5.22 -8.14 -8.50
N LEU A 72 -5.24 -7.01 -9.21
CA LEU A 72 -4.12 -6.06 -9.27
C LEU A 72 -4.17 -5.01 -8.14
N SER A 73 -3.01 -4.71 -7.55
CA SER A 73 -2.82 -3.57 -6.62
C SER A 73 -2.34 -2.31 -7.35
N THR A 74 -3.17 -1.79 -8.26
CA THR A 74 -2.86 -0.59 -9.06
C THR A 74 -4.03 0.39 -9.08
N SER A 75 -3.72 1.68 -9.26
CA SER A 75 -4.72 2.72 -9.49
C SER A 75 -5.18 2.77 -10.95
N GLU A 76 -4.35 2.34 -11.88
CA GLU A 76 -4.65 2.34 -13.32
C GLU A 76 -4.35 0.95 -13.86
N ASP A 77 -5.30 0.39 -14.61
CA ASP A 77 -5.10 -0.87 -15.32
C ASP A 77 -5.04 -0.58 -16.82
N THR A 78 -4.10 -1.25 -17.48
CA THR A 78 -3.81 -1.10 -18.91
C THR A 78 -4.20 -2.35 -19.70
N HIS A 79 -4.71 -3.41 -19.06
CA HIS A 79 -4.88 -4.73 -19.66
C HIS A 79 -6.24 -5.41 -19.38
N GLY A 80 -7.26 -4.67 -18.91
CA GLY A 80 -8.60 -5.19 -18.64
C GLY A 80 -8.71 -6.14 -17.44
N ARG A 81 -7.77 -6.08 -16.50
CA ARG A 81 -7.72 -6.95 -15.31
C ARG A 81 -8.39 -6.27 -14.12
N GLN A 82 -9.10 -7.06 -13.32
CA GLN A 82 -9.75 -6.57 -12.11
C GLN A 82 -8.71 -5.99 -11.11
N ARG A 83 -8.93 -4.76 -10.67
CA ARG A 83 -8.13 -4.07 -9.66
C ARG A 83 -8.76 -4.21 -8.30
N VAL A 84 -7.95 -4.04 -7.27
CA VAL A 84 -8.42 -4.05 -5.89
C VAL A 84 -9.38 -2.90 -5.59
N LEU A 85 -9.23 -1.77 -6.31
CA LEU A 85 -10.14 -0.63 -6.20
C LEU A 85 -11.55 -0.97 -6.70
N ASP A 86 -11.67 -1.89 -7.67
CA ASP A 86 -12.97 -2.30 -8.23
C ASP A 86 -13.77 -3.16 -7.22
N LEU A 87 -13.13 -3.69 -6.18
CA LEU A 87 -13.78 -4.42 -5.09
C LEU A 87 -14.46 -3.50 -4.06
N VAL A 88 -14.16 -2.20 -4.09
CA VAL A 88 -14.57 -1.23 -3.07
C VAL A 88 -15.37 -0.11 -3.74
N PRO A 89 -16.71 -0.24 -3.84
CA PRO A 89 -17.57 0.71 -4.56
C PRO A 89 -17.81 2.00 -3.74
N ILE A 90 -16.74 2.75 -3.49
CA ILE A 90 -16.76 4.05 -2.81
C ILE A 90 -16.61 5.17 -3.85
N LYS A 91 -17.35 6.27 -3.65
CA LYS A 91 -17.38 7.41 -4.58
C LYS A 91 -16.05 8.16 -4.61
N GLU A 92 -15.41 8.33 -3.46
CA GLU A 92 -14.15 9.03 -3.31
C GLU A 92 -13.01 8.27 -4.00
N ARG A 93 -12.09 9.04 -4.60
CA ARG A 93 -10.94 8.48 -5.29
C ARG A 93 -9.91 7.89 -4.31
N LEU A 94 -9.90 6.56 -4.15
CA LEU A 94 -8.93 5.85 -3.31
C LEU A 94 -7.66 5.43 -4.08
N TYR A 95 -6.61 5.10 -3.34
CA TYR A 95 -5.40 4.44 -3.83
C TYR A 95 -4.85 3.48 -2.78
N THR A 96 -3.96 2.59 -3.23
CA THR A 96 -3.41 1.51 -2.41
C THR A 96 -2.28 2.00 -1.50
N VAL A 97 -2.28 1.59 -0.23
CA VAL A 97 -1.16 1.76 0.68
C VAL A 97 -0.16 0.62 0.44
N GLY A 98 0.82 0.91 -0.42
CA GLY A 98 1.75 -0.09 -0.91
C GLY A 98 1.06 -1.03 -1.90
N ARG A 99 1.68 -2.19 -2.15
CA ARG A 99 1.18 -3.15 -3.13
C ARG A 99 1.32 -4.58 -2.62
N LEU A 100 0.47 -5.46 -3.13
CA LEU A 100 0.65 -6.91 -3.07
C LEU A 100 0.80 -7.43 -4.49
N ASP A 101 1.65 -8.42 -4.67
CA ASP A 101 1.78 -9.09 -5.97
C ASP A 101 0.45 -9.75 -6.35
N MET A 102 0.25 -9.99 -7.66
CA MET A 102 -0.96 -10.62 -8.19
C MET A 102 -1.22 -12.00 -7.57
N ASP A 103 -0.16 -12.76 -7.30
CA ASP A 103 -0.18 -14.09 -6.68
C ASP A 103 -0.22 -14.07 -5.15
N THR A 104 -0.34 -12.88 -4.53
CA THR A 104 -0.31 -12.68 -3.09
C THR A 104 -1.65 -12.13 -2.59
N GLU A 105 -2.13 -12.73 -1.50
CA GLU A 105 -3.40 -12.39 -0.87
C GLU A 105 -3.24 -11.53 0.37
N GLY A 106 -4.36 -11.05 0.89
CA GLY A 106 -4.47 -10.60 2.27
C GLY A 106 -4.63 -9.10 2.39
N LEU A 107 -4.30 -8.62 3.58
CA LEU A 107 -4.53 -7.25 4.03
C LEU A 107 -3.87 -6.26 3.08
N LEU A 108 -4.67 -5.41 2.45
CA LEU A 108 -4.22 -4.20 1.78
C LEU A 108 -5.08 -3.03 2.26
N LEU A 109 -4.44 -1.92 2.59
CA LEU A 109 -5.15 -0.70 2.96
C LEU A 109 -5.37 0.16 1.72
N LEU A 110 -6.53 0.80 1.64
CA LEU A 110 -6.89 1.77 0.62
C LEU A 110 -7.27 3.08 1.31
N THR A 111 -6.80 4.20 0.79
CA THR A 111 -7.12 5.52 1.34
C THR A 111 -6.98 6.62 0.29
N ASN A 112 -7.57 7.78 0.56
CA ASN A 112 -7.26 9.04 -0.12
C ASN A 112 -6.33 9.95 0.72
N ASP A 113 -5.77 9.43 1.82
CA ASP A 113 -4.78 10.09 2.67
C ASP A 113 -3.34 9.80 2.22
N GLY A 114 -2.75 10.79 1.57
CA GLY A 114 -1.44 10.65 0.92
C GLY A 114 -0.31 10.70 1.93
N ASP A 115 -0.50 11.44 3.02
CA ASP A 115 0.49 11.59 4.07
C ASP A 115 0.56 10.30 4.88
N LEU A 116 -0.59 9.69 5.22
CA LEU A 116 -0.62 8.34 5.81
C LEU A 116 -0.02 7.29 4.87
N THR A 117 -0.35 7.34 3.58
CA THR A 117 0.18 6.39 2.61
C THR A 117 1.71 6.47 2.52
N PHE A 118 2.26 7.68 2.48
CA PHE A 118 3.71 7.90 2.50
C PHE A 118 4.33 7.35 3.79
N TYR A 119 3.75 7.67 4.95
CA TYR A 119 4.23 7.19 6.25
C TYR A 119 4.30 5.66 6.32
N LEU A 120 3.25 4.96 5.89
CA LEU A 120 3.15 3.50 5.98
C LEU A 120 3.98 2.73 4.94
N THR A 121 4.41 3.39 3.87
CA THR A 121 5.08 2.74 2.74
C THR A 121 6.54 3.12 2.58
N HIS A 122 6.96 4.28 3.08
CA HIS A 122 8.32 4.74 2.90
C HIS A 122 9.28 3.91 3.79
N PRO A 123 10.39 3.35 3.22
CA PRO A 123 11.29 2.45 3.94
C PRO A 123 11.82 3.03 5.27
N LYS A 124 12.08 4.33 5.32
CA LYS A 124 12.56 5.05 6.52
C LYS A 124 11.68 4.92 7.78
N HIS A 125 10.42 4.55 7.62
CA HIS A 125 9.48 4.40 8.74
C HIS A 125 9.40 2.97 9.25
N GLU A 126 10.07 2.01 8.60
CA GLU A 126 10.21 0.62 9.02
C GLU A 126 8.88 -0.02 9.48
N PHE A 127 7.79 0.33 8.79
CA PHE A 127 6.47 -0.14 9.19
C PHE A 127 6.35 -1.65 8.91
N ALA A 128 6.15 -2.41 9.99
CA ALA A 128 6.16 -3.86 9.92
C ALA A 128 4.97 -4.44 9.16
N LYS A 129 5.23 -5.53 8.43
CA LYS A 129 4.28 -6.28 7.63
C LYS A 129 4.45 -7.76 7.98
N THR A 130 3.37 -8.40 8.41
CA THR A 130 3.38 -9.82 8.79
C THR A 130 2.69 -10.63 7.71
N TYR A 131 3.37 -11.66 7.25
CA TYR A 131 2.92 -12.59 6.24
C TYR A 131 2.83 -13.99 6.84
N VAL A 132 1.82 -14.73 6.41
CA VAL A 132 1.76 -16.18 6.56
C VAL A 132 1.97 -16.79 5.19
N GLY A 133 2.97 -17.67 5.07
CA GLY A 133 3.33 -18.30 3.81
C GLY A 133 3.50 -19.81 3.96
N LEU A 134 2.93 -20.56 3.01
CA LEU A 134 3.17 -21.99 2.88
C LEU A 134 4.38 -22.17 1.96
N VAL A 135 5.44 -22.83 2.44
CA VAL A 135 6.63 -23.14 1.65
C VAL A 135 6.74 -24.64 1.37
N ARG A 136 7.44 -24.98 0.29
CA ARG A 136 7.80 -26.37 -0.01
C ARG A 136 8.92 -26.87 0.92
N GLY A 137 8.77 -28.08 1.42
CA GLY A 137 9.73 -28.76 2.28
C GLY A 137 9.81 -28.17 3.68
N CYS A 138 10.84 -28.59 4.41
CA CYS A 138 11.05 -28.24 5.81
C CYS A 138 12.36 -27.46 5.98
N PRO A 139 12.32 -26.12 6.15
CA PRO A 139 13.52 -25.33 6.40
C PRO A 139 14.27 -25.80 7.64
N GLN A 140 15.57 -26.03 7.49
CA GLN A 140 16.45 -26.31 8.62
C GLN A 140 16.61 -25.06 9.51
N LYS A 141 16.91 -25.28 10.80
CA LYS A 141 17.10 -24.19 11.77
C LYS A 141 18.14 -23.18 11.31
N THR A 142 19.25 -23.65 10.72
CA THR A 142 20.32 -22.80 10.17
C THR A 142 19.81 -21.84 9.10
N ARG A 143 19.01 -22.33 8.14
CA ARG A 143 18.37 -21.49 7.10
C ARG A 143 17.42 -20.45 7.68
N LEU A 144 16.69 -20.82 8.75
CA LEU A 144 15.83 -19.87 9.45
C LEU A 144 16.65 -18.77 10.14
N GLU A 145 17.83 -19.07 10.69
CA GLU A 145 18.72 -18.05 11.25
C GLU A 145 19.29 -17.13 10.18
N GLU A 146 19.71 -17.66 9.02
CA GLU A 146 20.13 -16.85 7.87
C GLU A 146 19.03 -15.86 7.46
N PHE A 147 17.78 -16.32 7.35
CA PHE A 147 16.65 -15.44 7.06
C PHE A 147 16.48 -14.32 8.11
N ARG A 148 16.72 -14.61 9.41
CA ARG A 148 16.57 -13.61 10.47
C ARG A 148 17.65 -12.54 10.43
N GLN A 149 18.88 -12.91 10.08
CA GLN A 149 20.01 -11.98 10.01
C GLN A 149 19.95 -11.08 8.77
N GLY A 150 19.20 -11.49 7.75
CA GLY A 150 19.21 -10.86 6.44
C GLY A 150 20.01 -11.72 5.46
N MET A 151 19.64 -11.67 4.19
CA MET A 151 20.24 -12.50 3.15
C MET A 151 20.28 -11.79 1.82
N ASP A 152 21.23 -12.19 0.97
CA ASP A 152 21.33 -11.65 -0.38
C ASP A 152 20.20 -12.19 -1.26
N ILE A 153 19.43 -11.28 -1.85
CA ILE A 153 18.41 -11.57 -2.85
C ILE A 153 18.66 -10.72 -4.10
N GLU A 154 19.00 -11.37 -5.22
CA GLU A 154 19.34 -10.67 -6.47
C GLU A 154 20.43 -9.60 -6.25
N ASP A 155 20.06 -8.32 -6.30
CA ASP A 155 20.92 -7.14 -6.23
C ASP A 155 20.89 -6.43 -4.86
N TYR A 156 20.33 -7.08 -3.84
CA TYR A 156 20.06 -6.44 -2.55
C TYR A 156 20.21 -7.39 -1.36
N HIS A 157 20.89 -6.93 -0.31
CA HIS A 157 20.93 -7.60 0.98
C HIS A 157 19.75 -7.18 1.84
N THR A 158 18.90 -8.11 2.26
CA THR A 158 17.70 -7.78 3.05
C THR A 158 18.04 -7.33 4.45
N ALA A 159 17.20 -6.46 5.00
CA ALA A 159 17.28 -6.17 6.43
C ALA A 159 16.91 -7.39 7.29
N PRO A 160 17.31 -7.40 8.57
CA PRO A 160 16.89 -8.43 9.51
C PRO A 160 15.37 -8.59 9.57
N ALA A 161 14.92 -9.83 9.71
CA ALA A 161 13.52 -10.19 9.67
C ALA A 161 13.15 -11.18 10.79
N SER A 162 11.86 -11.35 11.05
CA SER A 162 11.38 -12.42 11.92
C SER A 162 10.80 -13.55 11.08
N ILE A 163 11.07 -14.79 11.48
CA ILE A 163 10.47 -15.99 10.90
C ILE A 163 10.20 -17.02 11.99
N LYS A 164 9.00 -17.59 11.97
CA LYS A 164 8.51 -18.61 12.89
C LYS A 164 7.78 -19.73 12.14
N ILE A 165 7.98 -20.96 12.57
CA ILE A 165 7.18 -22.11 12.10
C ILE A 165 5.85 -22.08 12.85
N LEU A 166 4.75 -22.02 12.11
CA LEU A 166 3.40 -22.15 12.66
C LEU A 166 2.92 -23.61 12.62
N LYS A 167 3.23 -24.30 11.52
CA LYS A 167 2.88 -25.71 11.31
C LYS A 167 3.87 -26.35 10.35
N GLN A 168 4.21 -27.61 10.58
CA GLN A 168 5.10 -28.36 9.71
C GLN A 168 4.43 -29.69 9.35
N ASN A 169 4.40 -29.99 8.06
CA ASN A 169 3.98 -31.29 7.51
C ASN A 169 5.17 -31.93 6.80
N LYS A 170 4.99 -33.14 6.26
CA LYS A 170 6.04 -33.90 5.56
C LYS A 170 6.71 -33.10 4.43
N ASP A 171 5.91 -32.48 3.56
CA ASP A 171 6.39 -31.86 2.33
C ASP A 171 6.20 -30.34 2.29
N THR A 172 5.66 -29.74 3.35
CA THR A 172 5.35 -28.31 3.41
C THR A 172 5.47 -27.75 4.83
N THR A 173 5.86 -26.49 4.95
CA THR A 173 5.87 -25.76 6.22
C THR A 173 5.10 -24.45 6.10
N LEU A 174 4.25 -24.17 7.09
CA LEU A 174 3.57 -22.90 7.25
C LEU A 174 4.44 -21.99 8.13
N LEU A 175 4.80 -20.84 7.58
CA LEU A 175 5.70 -19.87 8.21
C LEU A 175 4.98 -18.55 8.45
N GLU A 176 5.19 -17.95 9.61
CA GLU A 176 4.94 -16.53 9.86
C GLU A 176 6.24 -15.77 9.61
N MET A 177 6.20 -14.73 8.79
CA MET A 177 7.34 -13.90 8.44
C MET A 177 6.99 -12.43 8.63
N LYS A 178 7.84 -11.69 9.34
CA LYS A 178 7.65 -10.26 9.59
C LYS A 178 8.84 -9.48 9.05
N ILE A 179 8.56 -8.56 8.13
CA ILE A 179 9.54 -7.65 7.51
C ILE A 179 9.06 -6.21 7.66
N HIS A 180 9.98 -5.26 7.70
CA HIS A 180 9.64 -3.83 7.72
C HIS A 180 9.87 -3.12 6.39
N GLU A 181 10.61 -3.74 5.48
CA GLU A 181 10.79 -3.25 4.11
C GLU A 181 9.76 -3.87 3.14
N GLY A 182 9.94 -3.69 1.84
CA GLY A 182 8.94 -4.04 0.83
C GLY A 182 9.49 -4.06 -0.59
N LYS A 183 10.64 -4.72 -0.81
CA LYS A 183 11.20 -4.90 -2.16
C LYS A 183 10.33 -5.83 -3.01
N LYS A 184 10.44 -5.71 -4.33
CA LYS A 184 9.65 -6.51 -5.30
C LYS A 184 9.83 -8.00 -5.02
N ARG A 185 8.74 -8.71 -4.71
CA ARG A 185 8.69 -10.15 -4.41
C ARG A 185 9.63 -10.61 -3.28
N GLN A 186 9.99 -9.73 -2.34
CA GLN A 186 11.02 -9.98 -1.32
C GLN A 186 10.86 -11.31 -0.57
N ILE A 187 9.71 -11.56 0.08
CA ILE A 187 9.48 -12.81 0.85
C ILE A 187 9.66 -14.05 -0.03
N ARG A 188 9.17 -14.01 -1.27
CA ARG A 188 9.30 -15.14 -2.20
C ARG A 188 10.76 -15.40 -2.57
N LYS A 189 11.55 -14.34 -2.78
CA LYS A 189 12.98 -14.43 -3.08
C LYS A 189 13.78 -14.96 -1.89
N MET A 190 13.52 -14.45 -0.69
CA MET A 190 14.17 -14.92 0.54
C MET A 190 13.90 -16.42 0.78
N CYS A 191 12.64 -16.84 0.65
CA CYS A 191 12.27 -18.26 0.78
C CYS A 191 12.87 -19.14 -0.32
N ALA A 192 12.96 -18.63 -1.56
CA ALA A 192 13.64 -19.34 -2.65
C ALA A 192 15.15 -19.48 -2.39
N ALA A 193 15.81 -18.45 -1.85
CA ALA A 193 17.23 -18.47 -1.49
C ALA A 193 17.53 -19.50 -0.38
N MET A 194 16.59 -19.73 0.55
CA MET A 194 16.68 -20.83 1.51
C MET A 194 16.46 -22.22 0.89
N GLY A 195 16.06 -22.33 -0.38
CA GLY A 195 15.69 -23.58 -1.05
C GLY A 195 14.24 -24.01 -0.85
N HIS A 196 13.40 -23.16 -0.26
CA HIS A 196 12.02 -23.47 0.15
C HIS A 196 11.03 -22.49 -0.48
N PRO A 197 10.75 -22.57 -1.79
CA PRO A 197 9.91 -21.60 -2.48
C PRO A 197 8.49 -21.55 -1.91
N ILE A 198 7.93 -20.34 -1.91
CA ILE A 198 6.55 -20.05 -1.48
C ILE A 198 5.54 -20.65 -2.46
N ILE A 199 4.61 -21.45 -1.92
CA ILE A 199 3.43 -21.97 -2.61
C ILE A 199 2.28 -20.96 -2.46
N GLU A 200 2.01 -20.51 -1.25
CA GLU A 200 0.96 -19.54 -0.94
C GLU A 200 1.49 -18.44 -0.04
N LEU A 201 1.05 -17.21 -0.26
CA LEU A 201 1.45 -16.06 0.56
C LEU A 201 0.26 -15.17 0.84
N LYS A 202 0.05 -14.89 2.12
CA LYS A 202 -0.99 -13.98 2.59
C LYS A 202 -0.40 -12.97 3.56
N ARG A 203 -0.60 -11.68 3.31
CA ARG A 203 -0.31 -10.64 4.31
C ARG A 203 -1.44 -10.63 5.33
N VAL A 204 -1.14 -10.96 6.58
CA VAL A 204 -2.14 -11.08 7.66
C VAL A 204 -2.16 -9.86 8.57
N ALA A 205 -1.10 -9.05 8.59
CA ALA A 205 -1.06 -7.84 9.38
C ALA A 205 -0.18 -6.75 8.76
N MET A 206 -0.49 -5.51 9.10
CA MET A 206 0.33 -4.33 8.86
C MET A 206 0.38 -3.54 10.18
N GLY A 207 1.54 -3.56 10.84
CA GLY A 207 1.67 -3.08 12.22
C GLY A 207 0.79 -3.91 13.17
N LYS A 208 -0.02 -3.22 14.00
CA LYS A 208 -1.05 -3.83 14.86
C LYS A 208 -2.37 -4.10 14.14
N ILE A 209 -2.53 -3.65 12.90
CA ILE A 209 -3.76 -3.87 12.14
C ILE A 209 -3.72 -5.27 11.55
N THR A 210 -4.69 -6.10 11.94
CA THR A 210 -4.78 -7.51 11.53
C THR A 210 -5.96 -7.74 10.59
N LEU A 211 -5.82 -8.74 9.73
CA LEU A 211 -6.84 -9.12 8.75
C LEU A 211 -8.09 -9.71 9.43
N GLY A 212 -7.89 -10.44 10.53
CA GLY A 212 -8.94 -11.15 11.25
C GLY A 212 -9.71 -12.12 10.33
N ASP A 213 -11.03 -12.14 10.48
CA ASP A 213 -11.93 -13.04 9.76
C ASP A 213 -12.46 -12.46 8.43
N LEU A 214 -11.90 -11.33 7.97
CA LEU A 214 -12.31 -10.70 6.71
C LEU A 214 -12.02 -11.67 5.55
N LYS A 215 -13.05 -12.07 4.79
CA LYS A 215 -12.92 -13.07 3.73
C LYS A 215 -12.26 -12.50 2.48
N PRO A 216 -11.60 -13.30 1.64
CA PRO A 216 -11.02 -12.82 0.39
C PRO A 216 -12.06 -12.13 -0.50
N GLY A 217 -11.73 -10.95 -1.01
CA GLY A 217 -12.65 -10.10 -1.78
C GLY A 217 -13.41 -9.08 -0.93
N ASP A 218 -13.63 -9.38 0.36
CA ASP A 218 -14.35 -8.49 1.25
C ASP A 218 -13.47 -7.32 1.72
N TRP A 219 -14.15 -6.23 2.08
CA TRP A 219 -13.54 -5.04 2.63
C TRP A 219 -14.38 -4.46 3.77
N ARG A 220 -13.75 -3.61 4.57
CA ARG A 220 -14.42 -2.84 5.63
C ARG A 220 -13.72 -1.51 5.84
N PHE A 221 -14.45 -0.54 6.39
CA PHE A 221 -13.81 0.64 6.96
C PHE A 221 -12.90 0.26 8.13
N LEU A 222 -11.80 1.00 8.28
CA LEU A 222 -11.01 0.94 9.50
C LEU A 222 -11.79 1.55 10.66
N LYS A 223 -11.66 0.95 11.84
CA LYS A 223 -12.20 1.48 13.08
C LYS A 223 -11.39 2.70 13.51
N LYS A 224 -11.99 3.53 14.37
CA LYS A 224 -11.38 4.79 14.83
C LYS A 224 -10.04 4.56 15.54
N ASP A 225 -9.95 3.55 16.39
CA ASP A 225 -8.73 3.12 17.08
C ASP A 225 -7.65 2.62 16.11
N GLU A 226 -8.04 1.88 15.07
CA GLU A 226 -7.12 1.45 13.99
C GLU A 226 -6.56 2.66 13.24
N ILE A 227 -7.40 3.64 12.91
CA ILE A 227 -6.98 4.88 12.24
C ILE A 227 -6.03 5.67 13.13
N THR A 228 -6.37 5.86 14.41
CA THR A 228 -5.51 6.54 15.39
C THR A 228 -4.16 5.85 15.50
N TYR A 229 -4.12 4.52 15.59
CA TYR A 229 -2.88 3.76 15.62
C TYR A 229 -2.03 3.97 14.36
N LEU A 230 -2.64 3.88 13.18
CA LEU A 230 -1.93 4.04 11.91
C LEU A 230 -1.39 5.46 11.72
N LYS A 231 -2.11 6.47 12.22
CA LYS A 231 -1.66 7.85 12.18
C LYS A 231 -0.50 8.11 13.15
N GLY A 232 -0.34 7.32 14.21
CA GLY A 232 0.72 7.53 15.20
C GLY A 232 0.81 9.00 15.63
N ASP A 233 2.02 9.55 15.60
CA ASP A 233 2.33 10.97 15.85
C ASP A 233 2.40 11.83 14.56
N ILE A 234 1.73 11.44 13.46
CA ILE A 234 1.63 12.33 12.29
C ILE A 234 0.96 13.62 12.78
N LYS A 235 1.76 14.67 12.98
CA LYS A 235 1.28 16.04 13.18
C LYS A 235 0.47 16.38 11.93
N ILE A 236 -0.85 16.35 12.08
CA ILE A 236 -1.80 16.90 11.10
C ILE A 236 -1.63 18.41 11.09
#